data_AF-A0A6J1WVB2-F1
#
_entry.id   AF-A0A6J1WVB2-F1
#
_cell.length_a   1.000
_cell.length_b   1.000
_cell.length_c   1.000
_cell.angle_alpha   90.00
_cell.angle_beta   90.00
_cell.angle_gamma   90.00
#
_symmetry.space_group_name_H-M   'P 1'
#
loop_
_entity.id
_entity.type
_entity.pdbx_description
1 polymer ?
#
loop_
_entity_poly.entity_id
_entity_poly.type
_entity_poly.pdbx_seq_one_letter_code
_entity_poly.pdbx_strand_id
1 'polypeptide(L)'
;MIEGKMDEVLGKFCVPLEGRFSCIRRQECNLGNWVCDVLLAATGADLVLLNSGTFRSDQVHPSGDFTLRDLSTIIPMRDPLVVVEASGSVILQMLENAVSKYPSLEGRFPQVAGISFAFDPTKAAGERVAEQVVKIGDEYLQRDQRYRLAIKQYLYNGNDGFTMLPKCKVLISEDMCPEIGMAIQNHFAAINVRSGKSRPSKHRQSLVTLSRRHSLVKMLDGSELDGPPPLRRASSAAVEPTHHVTHHRLTRRASLDDLEQQSCELAPKVENRIVVIDKPEMLQAMLAERARWESDTVIREVDENSP
;
A
#
# COMPACT_ATOMS: atom_id res chain seq x y z
N MET A 1 -36.17 -4.37 10.54
CA MET A 1 -35.53 -4.71 9.24
C MET A 1 -34.03 -4.34 9.14
N ILE A 2 -33.39 -3.79 10.20
CA ILE A 2 -31.93 -3.51 10.18
C ILE A 2 -31.11 -4.74 10.62
N GLU A 3 -31.62 -5.55 11.56
CA GLU A 3 -30.91 -6.74 12.08
C GLU A 3 -30.57 -7.76 10.98
N GLY A 4 -31.50 -8.05 10.06
CA GLY A 4 -31.27 -9.02 8.98
C GLY A 4 -30.19 -8.63 7.97
N LYS A 5 -29.77 -7.36 7.90
CA LYS A 5 -28.65 -6.94 7.04
C LYS A 5 -27.29 -7.10 7.72
N MET A 6 -27.23 -7.06 9.05
CA MET A 6 -25.95 -7.11 9.78
C MET A 6 -25.32 -8.50 9.69
N ASP A 7 -26.12 -9.55 9.57
CA ASP A 7 -25.63 -10.93 9.47
C ASP A 7 -25.38 -11.37 8.02
N GLU A 8 -25.46 -10.44 7.07
CA GLU A 8 -25.09 -10.69 5.67
C GLU A 8 -23.58 -11.00 5.57
N VAL A 9 -23.25 -12.17 5.02
CA VAL A 9 -21.87 -12.59 4.77
C VAL A 9 -21.35 -11.90 3.52
N LEU A 10 -20.33 -11.04 3.69
CA LEU A 10 -19.67 -10.32 2.61
C LEU A 10 -18.60 -11.18 1.92
N GLY A 11 -17.89 -12.00 2.70
CA GLY A 11 -16.80 -12.84 2.21
C GLY A 11 -16.36 -13.85 3.26
N LYS A 12 -15.31 -14.61 2.95
CA LYS A 12 -14.78 -15.66 3.84
C LYS A 12 -13.27 -15.57 3.93
N PHE A 13 -12.73 -15.29 5.12
CA PHE A 13 -11.29 -15.24 5.36
C PHE A 13 -10.73 -16.62 5.70
N CYS A 14 -9.55 -16.94 5.18
CA CYS A 14 -8.84 -18.18 5.49
C CYS A 14 -7.98 -18.09 6.77
N VAL A 15 -7.82 -16.89 7.33
CA VAL A 15 -6.99 -16.61 8.51
C VAL A 15 -7.76 -15.70 9.48
N PRO A 16 -7.48 -15.76 10.79
CA PRO A 16 -8.03 -14.80 11.74
C PRO A 16 -7.49 -13.40 11.49
N LEU A 17 -8.26 -12.36 11.78
CA LEU A 17 -7.88 -10.95 11.62
C LEU A 17 -7.58 -10.31 12.97
N GLU A 18 -6.36 -9.80 13.13
CA GLU A 18 -5.89 -9.18 14.37
C GLU A 18 -6.34 -7.71 14.47
N GLY A 19 -7.32 -7.44 15.35
CA GLY A 19 -7.89 -6.12 15.59
C GLY A 19 -7.77 -5.62 17.04
N ARG A 20 -6.99 -6.28 17.91
CA ARG A 20 -6.78 -5.83 19.29
C ARG A 20 -5.97 -4.54 19.32
N PHE A 21 -6.35 -3.61 20.20
CA PHE A 21 -5.65 -2.34 20.36
C PHE A 21 -4.21 -2.51 20.79
N SER A 22 -3.90 -3.54 21.58
CA SER A 22 -2.53 -3.89 21.99
C SER A 22 -1.59 -4.18 20.81
N CYS A 23 -2.14 -4.59 19.66
CA CYS A 23 -1.41 -4.89 18.44
C CYS A 23 -1.53 -3.75 17.41
N ILE A 24 -2.75 -3.45 16.94
CA ILE A 24 -2.98 -2.54 15.81
C ILE A 24 -2.52 -1.09 16.05
N ARG A 25 -2.32 -0.69 17.32
CA ARG A 25 -1.82 0.65 17.71
C ARG A 25 -0.33 0.69 18.03
N ARG A 26 0.39 -0.41 17.85
CA ARG A 26 1.84 -0.53 18.15
C ARG A 26 2.64 -1.19 17.03
N GLN A 27 2.00 -2.00 16.21
CA GLN A 27 2.68 -2.77 15.18
C GLN A 27 1.77 -2.97 13.98
N GLU A 28 2.38 -3.40 12.89
CA GLU A 28 1.67 -3.89 11.72
C GLU A 28 0.81 -5.11 12.10
N CYS A 29 -0.41 -5.15 11.57
CA CYS A 29 -1.28 -6.31 11.69
C CYS A 29 -1.95 -6.64 10.35
N ASN A 30 -2.38 -7.89 10.20
CA ASN A 30 -2.98 -8.36 8.95
C ASN A 30 -4.32 -7.67 8.64
N LEU A 31 -5.12 -7.32 9.64
CA LEU A 31 -6.35 -6.55 9.46
C LEU A 31 -6.06 -5.14 8.89
N GLY A 32 -5.07 -4.46 9.46
CA GLY A 32 -4.64 -3.13 9.01
C GLY A 32 -4.11 -3.18 7.58
N ASN A 33 -3.26 -4.15 7.26
CA ASN A 33 -2.74 -4.37 5.91
C ASN A 33 -3.87 -4.58 4.90
N TRP A 34 -4.80 -5.49 5.19
CA TRP A 34 -5.92 -5.77 4.30
C TRP A 34 -6.76 -4.53 4.01
N VAL A 35 -7.17 -3.79 5.03
CA VAL A 35 -7.95 -2.57 4.85
C VAL A 35 -7.17 -1.54 4.04
N CYS A 36 -5.90 -1.29 4.38
CA CYS A 36 -5.08 -0.34 3.64
C CYS A 36 -4.87 -0.75 2.18
N ASP A 37 -4.74 -2.05 1.87
CA ASP A 37 -4.60 -2.56 0.51
C ASP A 37 -5.87 -2.34 -0.31
N VAL A 38 -7.04 -2.59 0.29
CA VAL A 38 -8.34 -2.29 -0.32
C VAL A 38 -8.43 -0.81 -0.67
N LEU A 39 -8.03 0.07 0.25
CA LEU A 39 -8.05 1.51 0.00
C LEU A 39 -7.04 1.96 -1.06
N LEU A 40 -5.85 1.35 -1.09
CA LEU A 40 -4.84 1.64 -2.10
C LEU A 40 -5.38 1.28 -3.49
N ALA A 41 -6.02 0.13 -3.62
CA ALA A 41 -6.66 -0.31 -4.86
C ALA A 41 -7.86 0.58 -5.25
N ALA A 42 -8.70 0.95 -4.29
CA ALA A 42 -9.91 1.75 -4.54
C ALA A 42 -9.62 3.21 -4.92
N THR A 43 -8.56 3.80 -4.38
CA THR A 43 -8.16 5.20 -4.65
C THR A 43 -7.18 5.32 -5.79
N GLY A 44 -6.46 4.24 -6.11
CA GLY A 44 -5.37 4.24 -7.07
C GLY A 44 -4.22 5.15 -6.66
N ALA A 45 -4.06 5.47 -5.37
CA ALA A 45 -2.95 6.26 -4.83
C ALA A 45 -1.62 5.47 -4.89
N ASP A 46 -0.50 6.14 -4.63
CA ASP A 46 0.82 5.50 -4.54
C ASP A 46 0.99 4.84 -3.16
N LEU A 47 0.44 5.49 -2.13
CA LEU A 47 0.48 5.02 -0.74
C LEU A 47 -0.78 5.40 0.02
N VAL A 48 -1.08 4.63 1.07
CA VAL A 48 -2.16 4.87 2.03
C VAL A 48 -1.60 4.92 3.44
N LEU A 49 -2.09 5.87 4.23
CA LEU A 49 -1.94 5.86 5.68
C LEU A 49 -3.32 5.95 6.35
N LEU A 50 -3.63 5.00 7.21
CA LEU A 50 -4.76 5.06 8.14
C LEU A 50 -4.24 5.12 9.56
N ASN A 51 -4.71 6.07 10.36
CA ASN A 51 -4.45 6.05 11.80
C ASN A 51 -5.25 4.90 12.44
N SER A 52 -4.61 4.13 13.31
CA SER A 52 -5.15 2.94 13.97
C SER A 52 -6.40 3.22 14.83
N GLY A 53 -6.66 4.48 15.18
CA GLY A 53 -7.91 4.93 15.81
C GLY A 53 -9.16 4.66 14.96
N THR A 54 -8.99 4.42 13.66
CA THR A 54 -10.06 3.98 12.73
C THR A 54 -10.62 2.60 13.11
N PHE A 55 -9.78 1.72 13.65
CA PHE A 55 -10.15 0.34 13.98
C PHE A 55 -10.64 0.28 15.42
N ARG A 56 -11.85 -0.23 15.63
CA ARG A 56 -12.59 -0.11 16.90
C ARG A 56 -12.98 -1.44 17.54
N SER A 57 -12.68 -2.56 16.89
CA SER A 57 -13.18 -3.87 17.33
C SER A 57 -12.52 -4.44 18.60
N ASP A 58 -11.26 -4.08 18.88
CA ASP A 58 -10.46 -4.56 20.02
C ASP A 58 -10.50 -6.08 20.26
N GLN A 59 -10.54 -6.86 19.19
CA GLN A 59 -10.65 -8.32 19.25
C GLN A 59 -9.97 -8.95 18.05
N VAL A 60 -9.75 -10.26 18.13
CA VAL A 60 -9.38 -11.08 16.97
C VAL A 60 -10.67 -11.58 16.33
N HIS A 61 -10.88 -11.27 15.06
CA HIS A 61 -12.00 -11.84 14.31
C HIS A 61 -11.60 -13.22 13.79
N PRO A 62 -12.40 -14.27 14.03
CA PRO A 62 -12.05 -15.61 13.63
C PRO A 62 -11.98 -15.74 12.09
N SER A 63 -11.19 -16.70 11.61
CA SER A 63 -11.27 -17.12 10.21
C SER A 63 -12.66 -17.68 9.91
N GLY A 64 -13.12 -17.52 8.68
CA GLY A 64 -14.43 -17.96 8.27
C GLY A 64 -15.26 -16.81 7.72
N ASP A 65 -16.57 -16.90 7.90
CA ASP A 65 -17.51 -15.94 7.35
C ASP A 65 -17.29 -14.56 7.97
N PHE A 66 -17.19 -13.55 7.12
CA PHE A 66 -17.06 -12.16 7.50
C PHE A 66 -18.31 -11.40 7.12
N THR A 67 -18.98 -10.85 8.12
CA THR A 67 -20.30 -10.27 7.99
C THR A 67 -20.25 -8.74 7.94
N LEU A 68 -21.38 -8.13 7.57
CA LEU A 68 -21.55 -6.68 7.68
C LEU A 68 -21.43 -6.20 9.14
N ARG A 69 -21.82 -7.04 10.11
CA ARG A 69 -21.60 -6.81 11.55
C ARG A 69 -20.13 -6.72 11.87
N ASP A 70 -19.31 -7.66 11.40
CA ASP A 70 -17.86 -7.63 11.62
C ASP A 70 -17.25 -6.35 11.06
N LEU A 71 -17.62 -5.97 9.82
CA LEU A 71 -17.20 -4.71 9.22
C LEU A 71 -17.61 -3.50 10.07
N SER A 72 -18.87 -3.44 10.52
CA SER A 72 -19.38 -2.35 11.35
C SER A 72 -18.72 -2.31 12.74
N THR A 73 -18.29 -3.45 13.27
CA THR A 73 -17.56 -3.54 14.54
C THR A 73 -16.11 -3.07 14.39
N ILE A 74 -15.48 -3.36 13.24
CA ILE A 74 -14.11 -2.90 12.96
C ILE A 74 -14.08 -1.41 12.64
N ILE A 75 -14.94 -0.94 11.75
CA ILE A 75 -14.97 0.44 11.24
C ILE A 75 -16.39 1.00 11.39
N PRO A 76 -16.78 1.42 12.61
CA PRO A 76 -18.14 1.91 12.88
C PRO A 76 -18.39 3.32 12.35
N MET A 77 -17.34 4.09 12.10
CA MET A 77 -17.44 5.49 11.69
C MET A 77 -17.43 5.61 10.17
N ARG A 78 -18.26 6.53 9.65
CA ARG A 78 -18.20 6.94 8.25
C ARG A 78 -17.08 7.95 8.10
N ASP A 79 -15.91 7.42 7.79
CA ASP A 79 -14.71 8.19 7.59
C ASP A 79 -14.47 8.38 6.08
N PRO A 80 -14.69 9.58 5.52
CA PRO A 80 -14.37 9.84 4.12
C PRO A 80 -12.85 9.89 3.91
N LEU A 81 -12.44 9.49 2.71
CA LEU A 81 -11.04 9.52 2.26
C LEU A 81 -10.79 10.75 1.39
N VAL A 82 -9.55 11.19 1.34
CA VAL A 82 -9.07 12.23 0.43
C VAL A 82 -7.74 11.77 -0.15
N VAL A 83 -7.51 12.06 -1.43
CA VAL A 83 -6.20 11.84 -2.07
C VAL A 83 -5.53 13.18 -2.28
N VAL A 84 -4.33 13.32 -1.74
CA VAL A 84 -3.55 14.55 -1.79
C VAL A 84 -2.20 14.32 -2.48
N GLU A 85 -1.64 15.39 -3.03
CA GLU A 85 -0.26 15.43 -3.52
C GLU A 85 0.66 15.86 -2.37
N ALA A 86 1.52 14.95 -1.91
CA ALA A 86 2.47 15.20 -0.83
C ALA A 86 3.91 15.03 -1.34
N SER A 87 4.84 15.89 -0.89
CA SER A 87 6.27 15.64 -1.14
C SER A 87 6.81 14.54 -0.21
N GLY A 88 7.92 13.90 -0.58
CA GLY A 88 8.62 12.96 0.30
C GLY A 88 8.92 13.57 1.69
N SER A 89 9.30 14.84 1.75
CA SER A 89 9.50 15.56 3.01
C SER A 89 8.24 15.65 3.89
N VAL A 90 7.05 15.80 3.29
CA VAL A 90 5.78 15.78 4.03
C VAL A 90 5.45 14.37 4.51
N ILE A 91 5.72 13.35 3.69
CA ILE A 91 5.53 11.94 4.06
C ILE A 91 6.39 11.58 5.26
N LEU A 92 7.65 12.03 5.30
CA LEU A 92 8.53 11.80 6.44
C LEU A 92 8.00 12.46 7.72
N GLN A 93 7.57 13.73 7.64
CA GLN A 93 6.94 14.42 8.79
C GLN A 93 5.68 13.69 9.27
N MET A 94 4.86 13.19 8.33
CA MET A 94 3.66 12.41 8.63
C MET A 94 4.01 11.12 9.38
N LEU A 95 5.02 10.37 8.92
CA LEU A 95 5.48 9.14 9.59
C LEU A 95 6.03 9.43 10.99
N GLU A 96 6.83 10.49 11.14
CA GLU A 96 7.35 10.93 12.44
C GLU A 96 6.22 11.25 13.44
N ASN A 97 5.19 11.98 13.00
CA ASN A 97 4.03 12.23 13.86
C ASN A 97 3.30 10.93 14.20
N ALA A 98 3.13 10.03 13.23
CA ALA A 98 2.40 8.78 13.42
C ALA A 98 3.05 7.89 14.50
N VAL A 99 4.38 7.87 14.61
CA VAL A 99 5.11 7.10 15.63
C VAL A 99 5.54 7.92 16.86
N SER A 100 5.25 9.22 16.91
CA SER A 100 5.72 10.14 17.95
C SER A 100 5.31 9.77 19.39
N LYS A 101 4.17 9.11 19.56
CA LYS A 101 3.64 8.69 20.87
C LYS A 101 3.85 7.22 21.18
N TYR A 102 4.50 6.47 20.30
CA TYR A 102 4.90 5.10 20.58
C TYR A 102 5.76 5.04 21.86
N PRO A 103 5.57 4.06 22.77
CA PRO A 103 4.70 2.89 22.67
C PRO A 103 3.29 3.08 23.28
N SER A 104 2.80 4.29 23.52
CA SER A 104 1.42 4.48 23.99
C SER A 104 0.41 3.96 22.96
N LEU A 105 -0.74 3.45 23.43
CA LEU A 105 -1.83 2.93 22.57
C LEU A 105 -2.66 4.06 21.92
N GLU A 106 -1.97 5.06 21.38
CA GLU A 106 -2.57 6.22 20.73
C GLU A 106 -3.14 5.86 19.37
N GLY A 107 -4.29 6.45 19.03
CA GLY A 107 -4.96 6.21 17.75
C GLY A 107 -4.17 6.69 16.52
N ARG A 108 -3.15 7.54 16.72
CA ARG A 108 -2.32 8.10 15.64
C ARG A 108 -1.38 7.08 14.97
N PHE A 109 -1.07 5.96 15.63
CA PHE A 109 -0.15 4.95 15.09
C PHE A 109 -0.66 4.46 13.73
N PRO A 110 0.18 4.32 12.70
CA PRO A 110 -0.33 4.10 11.35
C PRO A 110 -0.50 2.60 11.03
N GLN A 111 -1.50 2.30 10.20
CA GLN A 111 -1.54 1.14 9.32
C GLN A 111 -1.35 1.65 7.89
N VAL A 112 -0.63 0.90 7.04
CA VAL A 112 -0.14 1.42 5.76
C VAL A 112 -0.26 0.42 4.61
N ALA A 113 -0.33 0.95 3.39
CA ALA A 113 -0.16 0.20 2.15
C ALA A 113 0.60 1.05 1.13
N GLY A 114 1.36 0.42 0.24
CA GLY A 114 2.17 1.11 -0.78
C GLY A 114 3.40 1.83 -0.23
N ILE A 115 3.64 1.77 1.08
CA ILE A 115 4.82 2.30 1.76
C ILE A 115 5.32 1.28 2.79
N SER A 116 6.63 1.17 2.94
CA SER A 116 7.28 0.48 4.06
C SER A 116 8.30 1.39 4.73
N PHE A 117 8.40 1.34 6.06
CA PHE A 117 9.38 2.12 6.81
C PHE A 117 9.82 1.41 8.08
N ALA A 118 10.93 1.88 8.63
CA ALA A 118 11.43 1.46 9.94
C ALA A 118 11.58 2.68 10.86
N PHE A 119 11.40 2.48 12.16
CA PHE A 119 11.59 3.55 13.15
C PHE A 119 12.23 3.02 14.45
N ASP A 120 13.04 3.87 15.07
CA ASP A 120 13.71 3.62 16.34
C ASP A 120 12.96 4.35 17.47
N PRO A 121 12.27 3.62 18.38
CA PRO A 121 11.50 4.24 19.44
C PRO A 121 12.36 4.85 20.56
N THR A 122 13.66 4.54 20.60
CA THR A 122 14.60 5.09 21.59
C THR A 122 15.01 6.52 21.29
N LYS A 123 14.83 6.97 20.04
CA LYS A 123 15.08 8.34 19.61
C LYS A 123 13.96 9.31 20.01
N ALA A 124 14.31 10.59 20.03
CA ALA A 124 13.37 11.68 20.29
C ALA A 124 12.24 11.68 19.25
N ALA A 125 11.03 12.02 19.66
CA ALA A 125 9.90 12.17 18.74
C ALA A 125 10.21 13.24 17.68
N GLY A 126 10.01 12.91 16.40
CA GLY A 126 10.43 13.76 15.28
C GLY A 126 11.74 13.31 14.62
N GLU A 127 12.47 12.37 15.24
CA GLU A 127 13.72 11.80 14.72
C GLU A 127 13.73 10.26 14.80
N ARG A 128 12.56 9.63 14.87
CA ARG A 128 12.42 8.17 15.05
C ARG A 128 12.54 7.42 13.75
N VAL A 129 12.03 7.96 12.65
CA VAL A 129 11.93 7.29 11.36
C VAL A 129 13.32 7.22 10.72
N ALA A 130 13.72 6.01 10.34
CA ALA A 130 14.93 5.80 9.55
C ALA A 130 14.61 6.11 8.08
N GLU A 131 14.70 7.39 7.72
CA GLU A 131 14.37 7.87 6.37
C GLU A 131 15.06 7.07 5.26
N GLN A 132 16.30 6.65 5.47
CA GLN A 132 17.10 5.98 4.45
C GLN A 132 16.49 4.65 4.01
N VAL A 133 15.59 4.06 4.79
CA VAL A 133 14.98 2.76 4.49
C VAL A 133 13.48 2.87 4.20
N VAL A 134 12.96 4.09 4.08
CA VAL A 134 11.57 4.31 3.65
C VAL A 134 11.46 4.00 2.16
N LYS A 135 10.55 3.11 1.79
CA LYS A 135 10.23 2.76 0.40
C LYS A 135 8.78 3.10 0.09
N ILE A 136 8.52 3.65 -1.09
CA ILE A 136 7.17 3.83 -1.66
C ILE A 136 7.12 2.96 -2.92
N GLY A 137 6.22 1.99 -2.96
CA GLY A 137 6.31 0.88 -3.90
C GLY A 137 7.66 0.17 -3.74
N ASP A 138 8.41 0.06 -4.84
CA ASP A 138 9.71 -0.60 -4.87
C ASP A 138 10.91 0.36 -4.83
N GLU A 139 10.65 1.67 -4.68
CA GLU A 139 11.67 2.70 -4.75
C GLU A 139 11.87 3.37 -3.40
N TYR A 140 13.12 3.73 -3.09
CA TYR A 140 13.43 4.49 -1.89
C TYR A 140 12.90 5.91 -2.01
N LEU A 141 12.32 6.40 -0.91
CA LEU A 141 11.69 7.71 -0.85
C LEU A 141 12.69 8.81 -1.24
N GLN A 142 12.29 9.63 -2.21
CA GLN A 142 12.95 10.88 -2.57
C GLN A 142 12.21 12.07 -1.97
N ARG A 143 12.93 12.94 -1.24
CA ARG A 143 12.34 14.07 -0.48
C ARG A 143 11.55 15.06 -1.34
N ASP A 144 12.07 15.37 -2.53
CA ASP A 144 11.51 16.39 -3.42
C ASP A 144 10.46 15.84 -4.39
N GLN A 145 10.37 14.52 -4.53
CA GLN A 145 9.37 13.87 -5.37
C GLN A 145 7.97 14.01 -4.78
N ARG A 146 6.97 14.16 -5.65
CA ARG A 146 5.55 14.24 -5.31
C ARG A 146 4.91 12.87 -5.44
N TYR A 147 4.10 12.49 -4.45
CA TYR A 147 3.38 11.24 -4.40
C TYR A 147 1.89 11.50 -4.13
N ARG A 148 1.05 10.59 -4.64
CA ARG A 148 -0.39 10.56 -4.37
C ARG A 148 -0.62 9.77 -3.09
N LEU A 149 -0.98 10.48 -2.03
CA LEU A 149 -1.22 9.93 -0.70
C LEU A 149 -2.73 9.87 -0.43
N ALA A 150 -3.27 8.69 -0.16
CA ALA A 150 -4.64 8.55 0.35
C ALA A 150 -4.65 8.46 1.88
N ILE A 151 -5.49 9.29 2.49
CA ILE A 151 -5.67 9.44 3.94
C ILE A 151 -7.14 9.71 4.25
N LYS A 152 -7.52 9.63 5.53
CA LYS A 152 -8.82 10.14 5.96
C LYS A 152 -8.87 11.66 5.90
N GLN A 153 -10.04 12.22 5.59
CA GLN A 153 -10.30 13.66 5.72
C GLN A 153 -9.98 14.16 7.14
N TYR A 154 -10.25 13.33 8.16
CA TYR A 154 -9.90 13.60 9.54
C TYR A 154 -8.42 13.96 9.73
N LEU A 155 -7.50 13.21 9.09
CA LEU A 155 -6.07 13.46 9.15
C LEU A 155 -5.68 14.68 8.31
N TYR A 156 -6.29 14.83 7.13
CA TYR A 156 -6.06 16.00 6.28
C TYR A 156 -6.42 17.32 6.97
N ASN A 157 -7.44 17.32 7.84
CA ASN A 157 -7.82 18.48 8.65
C ASN A 157 -6.83 18.79 9.80
N GLY A 158 -5.74 18.01 9.95
CA GLY A 158 -4.70 18.25 10.95
C GLY A 158 -4.96 17.60 12.32
N ASN A 159 -6.02 16.80 12.45
CA ASN A 159 -6.30 16.07 13.69
C ASN A 159 -5.21 15.02 13.97
N ASP A 160 -5.15 14.48 15.19
CA ASP A 160 -4.08 13.57 15.66
C ASP A 160 -2.64 14.11 15.52
N GLY A 161 -2.48 15.42 15.33
CA GLY A 161 -1.19 16.08 15.18
C GLY A 161 -0.65 16.08 13.75
N PHE A 162 -1.43 15.65 12.76
CA PHE A 162 -1.03 15.62 11.35
C PHE A 162 -1.10 17.00 10.67
N THR A 163 -0.54 18.03 11.32
CA THR A 163 -0.62 19.45 10.93
C THR A 163 0.11 19.80 9.63
N MET A 164 0.91 18.87 9.09
CA MET A 164 1.57 19.01 7.79
C MET A 164 0.62 18.75 6.61
N LEU A 165 -0.46 17.97 6.81
CA LEU A 165 -1.35 17.52 5.74
C LEU A 165 -2.28 18.61 5.17
N PRO A 166 -2.85 19.56 5.95
CA PRO A 166 -3.75 20.60 5.41
C PRO A 166 -3.14 21.48 4.31
N LYS A 167 -1.81 21.48 4.17
CA LYS A 167 -1.08 22.27 3.15
C LYS A 167 -0.93 21.52 1.82
N CYS A 168 -1.27 20.24 1.77
CA CYS A 168 -1.13 19.42 0.57
C CYS A 168 -2.23 19.74 -0.43
N LYS A 169 -1.90 19.71 -1.73
CA LYS A 169 -2.90 19.92 -2.77
C LYS A 169 -3.84 18.72 -2.84
N VAL A 170 -5.14 18.94 -2.74
CA VAL A 170 -6.16 17.90 -2.93
C VAL A 170 -6.23 17.53 -4.41
N LEU A 171 -6.07 16.23 -4.71
CA LEU A 171 -6.21 15.66 -6.05
C LEU A 171 -7.60 15.03 -6.25
N ILE A 172 -8.12 14.37 -5.22
CA ILE A 172 -9.47 13.79 -5.19
C ILE A 172 -10.08 14.15 -3.83
N SER A 173 -11.18 14.91 -3.86
CA SER A 173 -11.91 15.36 -2.67
C SER A 173 -12.72 14.24 -2.02
N GLU A 174 -13.17 14.49 -0.79
CA GLU A 174 -14.01 13.55 -0.02
C GLU A 174 -15.27 13.09 -0.75
N ASP A 175 -15.94 13.99 -1.49
CA ASP A 175 -17.16 13.66 -2.23
C ASP A 175 -16.94 12.67 -3.39
N MET A 176 -15.69 12.59 -3.88
CA MET A 176 -15.31 11.74 -5.01
C MET A 176 -14.61 10.45 -4.58
N CYS A 177 -14.18 10.37 -3.33
CA CYS A 177 -13.57 9.18 -2.76
C CYS A 177 -14.62 8.25 -2.16
N PRO A 178 -14.48 6.92 -2.29
CA PRO A 178 -15.36 6.01 -1.58
C PRO A 178 -15.10 6.08 -0.06
N GLU A 179 -16.16 6.05 0.74
CA GLU A 179 -16.05 5.79 2.18
C GLU A 179 -15.39 4.43 2.43
N ILE A 180 -14.65 4.27 3.54
CA ILE A 180 -13.89 3.04 3.83
C ILE A 180 -14.77 1.78 3.81
N GLY A 181 -15.92 1.83 4.50
CA GLY A 181 -16.86 0.70 4.53
C GLY A 181 -17.45 0.36 3.17
N MET A 182 -17.64 1.36 2.30
CA MET A 182 -18.09 1.17 0.92
C MET A 182 -16.99 0.55 0.04
N ALA A 183 -15.75 1.02 0.18
CA ALA A 183 -14.60 0.46 -0.53
C ALA A 183 -14.41 -1.04 -0.21
N ILE A 184 -14.58 -1.43 1.06
CA ILE A 184 -14.51 -2.83 1.49
C ILE A 184 -15.65 -3.67 0.91
N GLN A 185 -16.89 -3.17 0.94
CA GLN A 185 -18.03 -3.89 0.32
C GLN A 185 -17.84 -4.04 -1.20
N ASN A 186 -17.35 -2.99 -1.87
CA ASN A 186 -17.02 -3.04 -3.31
C ASN A 186 -15.91 -4.05 -3.61
N HIS A 187 -14.91 -4.17 -2.72
CA HIS A 187 -13.86 -5.17 -2.84
C HIS A 187 -14.42 -6.60 -2.78
N PHE A 188 -15.32 -6.90 -1.83
CA PHE A 188 -15.99 -8.19 -1.79
C PHE A 188 -16.87 -8.44 -3.02
N ALA A 189 -17.60 -7.42 -3.50
CA ALA A 189 -18.37 -7.53 -4.73
C ALA A 189 -17.47 -7.86 -5.95
N ALA A 190 -16.29 -7.24 -6.04
CA ALA A 190 -15.31 -7.53 -7.08
C ALA A 190 -14.76 -8.97 -6.99
N ILE A 191 -14.49 -9.48 -5.79
CA ILE A 191 -14.11 -10.89 -5.56
C ILE A 191 -15.22 -11.84 -6.03
N ASN A 192 -16.49 -11.52 -5.74
CA ASN A 192 -17.64 -12.35 -6.14
C ASN A 192 -17.81 -12.41 -7.67
N VAL A 193 -17.62 -11.29 -8.36
CA VAL A 193 -17.63 -11.25 -9.83
C VAL A 193 -16.52 -12.14 -10.40
N ARG A 194 -15.30 -12.04 -9.87
CA ARG A 194 -14.14 -12.82 -10.35
C ARG A 194 -14.27 -14.31 -10.05
N SER A 195 -14.82 -14.67 -8.91
CA SER A 195 -15.10 -16.06 -8.52
C SER A 195 -16.27 -16.70 -9.29
N GLY A 196 -16.88 -15.98 -10.26
CA GLY A 196 -18.04 -16.46 -11.02
C GLY A 196 -19.35 -16.46 -10.24
N LYS A 197 -19.38 -15.90 -9.02
CA LYS A 197 -20.57 -15.84 -8.15
C LYS A 197 -21.51 -14.67 -8.51
N SER A 198 -21.06 -13.71 -9.33
CA SER A 198 -21.87 -12.56 -9.76
C SER A 198 -21.55 -12.13 -11.20
N ARG A 199 -22.49 -11.42 -11.84
CA ARG A 199 -22.36 -10.96 -13.23
C ARG A 199 -21.33 -9.82 -13.36
N PRO A 200 -20.53 -9.77 -14.43
CA PRO A 200 -19.52 -8.74 -14.61
C PRO A 200 -20.12 -7.35 -14.87
N SER A 201 -19.56 -6.33 -14.22
CA SER A 201 -19.83 -4.89 -14.48
C SER A 201 -18.84 -4.32 -15.50
N LYS A 202 -19.28 -3.31 -16.28
CA LYS A 202 -18.43 -2.58 -17.24
C LYS A 202 -17.33 -1.73 -16.56
N HIS A 203 -17.57 -1.25 -15.34
CA HIS A 203 -16.55 -0.58 -14.52
C HIS A 203 -16.09 -1.54 -13.42
N ARG A 204 -14.89 -2.11 -13.60
CA ARG A 204 -14.30 -3.09 -12.69
C ARG A 204 -13.20 -2.40 -11.87
N GLN A 205 -13.28 -2.48 -10.55
CA GLN A 205 -12.16 -2.12 -9.69
C GLN A 205 -11.10 -3.23 -9.77
N SER A 206 -9.84 -2.84 -9.91
CA SER A 206 -8.71 -3.79 -9.88
C SER A 206 -8.51 -4.35 -8.48
N LEU A 207 -8.27 -5.65 -8.37
CA LEU A 207 -7.94 -6.32 -7.09
C LEU A 207 -6.44 -6.30 -6.77
N VAL A 208 -5.60 -5.88 -7.73
CA VAL A 208 -4.17 -5.67 -7.55
C VAL A 208 -3.84 -4.19 -7.41
N THR A 209 -3.04 -3.87 -6.41
CA THR A 209 -2.55 -2.52 -6.09
C THR A 209 -1.62 -2.01 -7.20
N LEU A 210 -1.64 -0.70 -7.47
CA LEU A 210 -0.81 -0.08 -8.52
C LEU A 210 0.69 -0.25 -8.25
N SER A 211 1.15 -0.29 -6.99
CA SER A 211 2.55 -0.56 -6.65
C SER A 211 3.00 -1.94 -7.15
N ARG A 212 2.18 -2.98 -6.95
CA ARG A 212 2.45 -4.33 -7.48
C ARG A 212 2.40 -4.37 -9.01
N ARG A 213 1.62 -3.50 -9.66
CA ARG A 213 1.64 -3.35 -11.13
C ARG A 213 2.94 -2.73 -11.63
N HIS A 214 3.48 -1.70 -10.99
CA HIS A 214 4.76 -1.11 -11.42
C HIS A 214 5.92 -2.09 -11.25
N SER A 215 5.97 -2.84 -10.15
CA SER A 215 6.92 -3.94 -9.95
C SER A 215 6.85 -4.96 -11.08
N LEU A 216 5.63 -5.40 -11.43
CA LEU A 216 5.42 -6.34 -12.53
C LEU A 216 5.78 -5.75 -13.89
N VAL A 217 5.44 -4.49 -14.18
CA VAL A 217 5.80 -3.84 -15.44
C VAL A 217 7.33 -3.70 -15.55
N LYS A 218 8.02 -3.23 -14.50
CA LYS A 218 9.48 -3.12 -14.45
C LYS A 218 10.17 -4.50 -14.57
N MET A 219 9.52 -5.57 -14.09
CA MET A 219 9.97 -6.97 -14.24
C MET A 219 9.63 -7.59 -15.62
N LEU A 220 8.61 -7.09 -16.31
CA LEU A 220 8.18 -7.51 -17.65
C LEU A 220 8.96 -6.78 -18.75
N ASP A 221 9.42 -5.56 -18.49
CA ASP A 221 10.23 -4.71 -19.39
C ASP A 221 11.63 -5.29 -19.66
N GLY A 222 12.01 -6.40 -19.03
CA GLY A 222 13.20 -7.20 -19.40
C GLY A 222 13.02 -8.08 -20.63
N SER A 223 11.87 -7.99 -21.33
CA SER A 223 11.63 -8.63 -22.62
C SER A 223 11.10 -7.59 -23.59
N GLU A 224 11.85 -7.39 -24.69
CA GLU A 224 11.51 -6.52 -25.82
C GLU A 224 10.03 -6.65 -26.19
N LEU A 225 9.26 -5.60 -25.91
CA LEU A 225 7.92 -5.42 -26.44
C LEU A 225 7.99 -4.41 -27.57
N ASP A 226 7.97 -4.95 -28.79
CA ASP A 226 7.71 -4.23 -30.02
C ASP A 226 6.23 -3.78 -30.01
N GLY A 227 5.99 -2.61 -29.44
CA GLY A 227 4.70 -1.97 -29.30
C GLY A 227 4.88 -0.54 -28.80
N PRO A 228 4.12 0.44 -29.28
CA PRO A 228 4.43 1.83 -29.00
C PRO A 228 4.27 2.11 -27.49
N PRO A 229 5.28 2.74 -26.85
CA PRO A 229 5.17 3.15 -25.45
C PRO A 229 4.01 4.14 -25.30
N PRO A 230 3.24 4.12 -24.20
CA PRO A 230 2.39 5.25 -23.87
C PRO A 230 3.31 6.32 -23.28
N LEU A 231 4.02 7.03 -24.16
CA LEU A 231 4.66 8.34 -23.99
C LEU A 231 5.53 8.60 -25.23
N ARG A 232 5.04 9.41 -26.19
CA ARG A 232 5.93 10.11 -27.13
C ARG A 232 5.82 11.60 -26.92
N ARG A 233 6.94 12.21 -26.50
CA ARG A 233 7.42 13.44 -27.12
C ARG A 233 7.90 13.08 -28.54
N ALA A 234 7.68 13.99 -29.48
CA ALA A 234 7.97 13.81 -30.90
C ALA A 234 9.47 13.79 -31.21
N SER A 235 9.93 12.80 -31.99
CA SER A 235 10.80 12.93 -33.18
C SER A 235 11.27 11.54 -33.67
N SER A 236 11.53 11.48 -34.98
CA SER A 236 12.08 10.42 -35.86
C SER A 236 13.28 9.64 -35.29
N ALA A 237 13.71 8.44 -35.72
CA ALA A 237 13.60 7.66 -36.96
C ALA A 237 13.77 6.15 -36.63
N ALA A 238 13.45 5.28 -37.58
CA ALA A 238 13.40 3.81 -37.46
C ALA A 238 14.76 3.11 -37.67
N VAL A 239 15.03 2.03 -36.92
CA VAL A 239 16.01 0.98 -37.23
C VAL A 239 15.53 -0.35 -36.61
N GLU A 240 15.47 -1.43 -37.40
CA GLU A 240 15.15 -2.82 -36.98
C GLU A 240 16.40 -3.53 -36.41
N PRO A 241 16.25 -4.52 -35.49
CA PRO A 241 17.02 -5.75 -35.69
C PRO A 241 16.38 -7.09 -35.24
N THR A 242 16.60 -8.06 -36.13
CA THR A 242 16.81 -9.53 -36.02
C THR A 242 16.83 -10.26 -34.66
N HIS A 243 16.09 -11.38 -34.63
CA HIS A 243 16.00 -12.41 -33.58
C HIS A 243 17.29 -13.19 -33.28
N HIS A 244 17.58 -13.41 -31.98
CA HIS A 244 18.28 -14.61 -31.48
C HIS A 244 17.71 -15.05 -30.13
N VAL A 245 17.26 -16.31 -30.04
CA VAL A 245 16.67 -16.93 -28.85
C VAL A 245 17.73 -17.72 -28.09
N THR A 246 17.99 -17.36 -26.83
CA THR A 246 18.73 -18.20 -25.87
C THR A 246 17.83 -18.58 -24.69
N HIS A 247 17.64 -19.89 -24.50
CA HIS A 247 16.83 -20.48 -23.44
C HIS A 247 17.45 -20.26 -22.04
N HIS A 248 16.83 -19.40 -21.22
CA HIS A 248 17.03 -19.39 -19.77
C HIS A 248 15.87 -20.08 -19.05
N ARG A 249 16.22 -20.90 -18.04
CA ARG A 249 15.30 -21.61 -17.13
C ARG A 249 14.26 -20.63 -16.54
N LEU A 250 13.00 -20.81 -16.93
CA LEU A 250 11.85 -20.07 -16.42
C LEU A 250 11.52 -20.50 -14.98
N THR A 251 11.90 -19.70 -13.99
CA THR A 251 11.14 -19.65 -12.74
C THR A 251 9.79 -19.00 -13.07
N ARG A 252 8.68 -19.70 -12.79
CA ARG A 252 7.33 -19.23 -13.14
C ARG A 252 7.06 -17.90 -12.41
N ARG A 253 7.14 -16.79 -13.16
CA ARG A 253 6.79 -15.43 -12.68
C ARG A 253 5.29 -15.39 -12.40
N ALA A 254 4.88 -14.83 -11.26
CA ALA A 254 3.47 -14.64 -10.94
C ALA A 254 2.88 -13.59 -11.89
N SER A 255 1.84 -13.95 -12.63
CA SER A 255 1.10 -13.03 -13.50
C SER A 255 0.22 -12.08 -12.69
N LEU A 256 -0.27 -10.99 -13.30
CA LEU A 256 -1.31 -10.15 -12.70
C LEU A 256 -2.54 -10.99 -12.29
N ASP A 257 -2.87 -11.99 -13.10
CA ASP A 257 -3.96 -12.92 -12.81
C ASP A 257 -3.68 -13.78 -11.57
N ASP A 258 -2.43 -14.21 -11.36
CA ASP A 258 -2.04 -14.96 -10.16
C ASP A 258 -2.13 -14.09 -8.89
N LEU A 259 -1.71 -12.82 -8.95
CA LEU A 259 -1.82 -11.89 -7.82
C LEU A 259 -3.27 -11.55 -7.48
N GLU A 260 -4.09 -11.30 -8.50
CA GLU A 260 -5.52 -11.09 -8.29
C GLU A 260 -6.20 -12.35 -7.74
N GLN A 261 -5.70 -13.55 -8.10
CA GLN A 261 -6.21 -14.81 -7.55
C GLN A 261 -5.87 -14.96 -6.07
N GLN A 262 -4.64 -14.63 -5.69
CA GLN A 262 -4.20 -14.61 -4.30
C GLN A 262 -5.02 -13.61 -3.46
N SER A 263 -5.35 -12.43 -4.02
CA SER A 263 -6.22 -11.47 -3.35
C SER A 263 -7.64 -12.04 -3.08
N CYS A 264 -8.14 -12.95 -3.92
CA CYS A 264 -9.42 -13.63 -3.70
C CYS A 264 -9.38 -14.67 -2.57
N GLU A 265 -8.20 -15.12 -2.13
CA GLU A 265 -8.06 -16.10 -1.04
C GLU A 265 -8.36 -15.49 0.34
N LEU A 266 -8.40 -14.15 0.45
CA LEU A 266 -8.68 -13.43 1.71
C LEU A 266 -7.83 -13.99 2.87
N ALA A 267 -6.53 -14.09 2.62
CA ALA A 267 -5.53 -14.56 3.58
C ALA A 267 -4.48 -13.47 3.83
N PRO A 268 -4.85 -12.30 4.39
CA PRO A 268 -3.91 -11.21 4.60
C PRO A 268 -2.81 -11.58 5.59
N LYS A 269 -1.61 -11.09 5.33
CA LYS A 269 -0.39 -11.40 6.09
C LYS A 269 0.30 -10.11 6.52
N VAL A 270 1.13 -10.23 7.55
CA VAL A 270 2.12 -9.21 7.90
C VAL A 270 3.27 -9.31 6.90
N GLU A 271 3.67 -8.19 6.32
CA GLU A 271 4.67 -8.09 5.24
C GLU A 271 5.89 -7.24 5.65
N ASN A 272 5.99 -6.85 6.93
CA ASN A 272 7.05 -5.99 7.47
C ASN A 272 7.08 -4.60 6.82
N ARG A 273 5.89 -4.05 6.54
CA ARG A 273 5.68 -2.66 6.12
C ARG A 273 6.04 -1.67 7.23
N ILE A 274 5.92 -2.06 8.50
CA ILE A 274 6.28 -1.23 9.65
C ILE A 274 7.23 -1.99 10.56
N VAL A 275 8.49 -1.56 10.62
CA VAL A 275 9.54 -2.23 11.40
C VAL A 275 9.95 -1.38 12.59
N VAL A 276 9.87 -1.93 13.80
CA VAL A 276 10.44 -1.32 15.01
C VAL A 276 11.90 -1.74 15.11
N ILE A 277 12.81 -0.78 15.12
CA ILE A 277 14.24 -1.02 15.27
C ILE A 277 14.54 -1.15 16.76
N ASP A 278 14.74 -2.38 17.23
CA ASP A 278 15.16 -2.67 18.61
C ASP A 278 16.68 -2.95 18.72
N LYS A 279 17.31 -3.31 17.60
CA LYS A 279 18.74 -3.62 17.49
C LYS A 279 19.39 -2.84 16.35
N PRO A 280 20.59 -2.26 16.55
CA PRO A 280 21.31 -1.54 15.50
C PRO A 280 21.57 -2.38 14.23
N GLU A 281 21.75 -3.68 14.39
CA GLU A 281 21.99 -4.64 13.30
C GLU A 281 20.85 -4.66 12.26
N MET A 282 19.60 -4.44 12.69
CA MET A 282 18.45 -4.40 11.78
C MET A 282 18.56 -3.25 10.79
N LEU A 283 18.90 -2.06 11.29
CA LEU A 283 19.09 -0.89 10.43
C LEU A 283 20.27 -1.10 9.48
N GLN A 284 21.38 -1.67 9.95
CA GLN A 284 22.53 -1.98 9.10
C GLN A 284 22.18 -2.97 7.98
N ALA A 285 21.37 -4.01 8.28
CA ALA A 285 20.92 -4.96 7.27
C ALA A 285 20.05 -4.30 6.20
N MET A 286 19.13 -3.41 6.60
CA MET A 286 18.27 -2.66 5.67
C MET A 286 19.07 -1.64 4.82
N LEU A 287 20.08 -0.99 5.41
CA LEU A 287 20.99 -0.09 4.67
C LEU A 287 21.86 -0.86 3.67
N ALA A 288 22.33 -2.07 4.05
CA ALA A 288 23.06 -2.94 3.14
C ALA A 288 22.18 -3.42 1.98
N GLU A 289 20.90 -3.69 2.24
CA GLU A 289 19.92 -3.99 1.18
C GLU A 289 19.74 -2.82 0.23
N ARG A 290 19.61 -1.60 0.76
CA ARG A 290 19.56 -0.38 -0.05
C ARG A 290 20.78 -0.22 -0.95
N ALA A 291 21.98 -0.37 -0.39
CA ALA A 291 23.21 -0.22 -1.15
C ALA A 291 23.30 -1.24 -2.31
N ARG A 292 22.84 -2.49 -2.09
CA ARG A 292 22.74 -3.50 -3.16
C ARG A 292 21.74 -3.10 -4.24
N TRP A 293 20.57 -2.61 -3.83
CA TRP A 293 19.56 -2.14 -4.78
C TRP A 293 20.05 -0.95 -5.61
N GLU A 294 20.74 0.01 -4.99
CA GLU A 294 21.34 1.15 -5.68
C GLU A 294 22.43 0.70 -6.67
N SER A 295 23.26 -0.29 -6.32
CA SER A 295 24.26 -0.82 -7.24
C SER A 295 23.65 -1.55 -8.44
N ASP A 296 22.53 -2.26 -8.24
CA ASP A 296 21.86 -3.01 -9.31
C ASP A 296 21.05 -2.09 -10.25
N THR A 297 20.61 -0.92 -9.77
CA THR A 297 19.80 0.04 -10.54
C THR A 297 20.66 0.99 -11.37
N VAL A 298 21.90 1.25 -10.97
CA VAL A 298 22.86 2.06 -11.74
C VAL A 298 23.47 1.20 -12.85
N ILE A 299 22.86 1.22 -14.04
CA ILE A 299 23.49 0.72 -15.25
C ILE A 299 24.76 1.53 -15.45
N ARG A 300 25.93 0.91 -15.27
CA ARG A 300 27.20 1.50 -15.70
C ARG A 300 27.13 1.57 -17.22
N GLU A 301 27.00 2.78 -17.78
CA GLU A 301 27.37 3.01 -19.18
C GLU A 301 28.82 2.55 -19.33
N VAL A 302 29.00 1.39 -19.95
CA VAL A 302 30.33 0.94 -20.35
C VAL A 302 30.64 1.80 -21.57
N ASP A 303 31.48 2.81 -21.39
CA ASP A 303 32.08 3.53 -22.50
C ASP A 303 32.81 2.48 -23.37
N GLU A 304 32.21 2.11 -24.51
CA GLU A 304 32.84 1.26 -25.54
C GLU A 304 34.04 1.94 -26.22
N ASN A 305 34.40 3.15 -25.80
CA ASN A 305 35.61 3.85 -26.24
C ASN A 305 36.58 4.06 -25.07
N SER A 306 37.30 3.01 -24.72
CA SER A 306 38.64 3.13 -24.15
C SER A 306 39.65 2.50 -25.14
N PRO A 307 40.78 3.18 -25.40
CA PRO A 307 41.60 3.03 -26.61
C PRO A 307 42.36 1.72 -26.75
#